data_AF-A0A0F2NX72-F1
#
_entry.id   AF-A0A0F2NX72-F1
#
_cell.length_a   1.000
_cell.length_b   1.000
_cell.length_c   1.000
_cell.angle_alpha   90.00
_cell.angle_beta   90.00
_cell.angle_gamma   90.00
#
_symmetry.space_group_name_H-M   'P 1'
#
loop_
_entity.id
_entity.type
_entity.pdbx_description
1 polymer ?
#
loop_
_entity_poly.entity_id
_entity_poly.type
_entity_poly.pdbx_seq_one_letter_code
_entity_poly.pdbx_strand_id
1 'polypeptide(L)'
;MTETHIQLAGELLELEDSLRNLRLWTSQAPTAEALASVEPFACDTMAFTEWLQYLFIPRLHSLVEHGARLPEKCAVAPMAEEYFKSAPVDAATVLVILGRIDRLITDST
;
A
#
# COMPACT_ATOMS: atom_id res chain seq x y z
N MET A 1 19.18 7.83 -2.87
CA MET A 1 17.98 8.23 -2.13
C MET A 1 17.66 9.68 -2.45
N THR A 2 16.46 9.98 -2.97
CA THR A 2 16.03 11.34 -3.38
C THR A 2 15.02 11.92 -2.38
N GLU A 3 14.62 13.18 -2.55
CA GLU A 3 13.53 13.79 -1.77
C GLU A 3 12.24 12.97 -1.84
N THR A 4 11.88 12.44 -3.02
CA THR A 4 10.71 11.57 -3.13
C THR A 4 10.82 10.31 -2.28
N HIS A 5 12.02 9.71 -2.14
CA HIS A 5 12.16 8.51 -1.31
C HIS A 5 11.89 8.82 0.16
N ILE A 6 12.30 10.01 0.63
CA ILE A 6 12.07 10.47 2.01
C ILE A 6 10.57 10.73 2.22
N GLN A 7 9.91 11.41 1.28
CA GLN A 7 8.46 11.65 1.34
C GLN A 7 7.68 10.33 1.33
N LEU A 8 8.03 9.42 0.43
CA LEU A 8 7.41 8.09 0.34
C LEU A 8 7.58 7.31 1.65
N ALA A 9 8.76 7.36 2.28
CA ALA A 9 8.97 6.73 3.59
C ALA A 9 7.99 7.23 4.65
N GLY A 10 7.74 8.54 4.67
CA GLY A 10 6.78 9.17 5.59
C GLY A 10 5.35 8.71 5.33
N GLU A 11 4.90 8.69 4.07
CA GLU A 11 3.56 8.25 3.70
C GLU A 11 3.34 6.75 4.01
N LEU A 12 4.37 5.90 3.82
CA LEU A 12 4.29 4.47 4.18
C LEU A 12 4.12 4.27 5.70
N LEU A 13 4.82 5.06 6.51
CA LEU A 13 4.67 5.04 7.96
C LEU A 13 3.27 5.48 8.40
N GLU A 14 2.75 6.56 7.79
CA GLU A 14 1.40 7.06 8.06
C GLU A 14 0.32 6.05 7.62
N LEU A 15 0.55 5.35 6.51
CA LEU A 15 -0.33 4.29 6.03
C LEU A 15 -0.40 3.13 7.02
N GLU A 16 0.75 2.64 7.48
CA GLU A 16 0.80 1.57 8.48
C GLU A 16 0.07 1.96 9.77
N ASP A 17 0.35 3.16 10.31
CA ASP A 17 -0.31 3.65 11.53
C ASP A 17 -1.83 3.72 11.34
N SER A 18 -2.29 4.25 10.21
CA SER A 18 -3.71 4.33 9.87
C SER A 18 -4.37 2.96 9.80
N LEU A 19 -3.74 1.98 9.14
CA LEU A 19 -4.25 0.60 9.08
C LEU A 19 -4.32 -0.05 10.47
N ARG A 20 -3.34 0.19 11.34
CA ARG A 20 -3.33 -0.30 12.72
C ARG A 20 -4.44 0.32 13.57
N ASN A 21 -4.63 1.64 13.46
CA ASN A 21 -5.67 2.38 14.18
C ASN A 21 -7.07 1.92 13.78
N LEU A 22 -7.27 1.62 12.49
CA LEU A 22 -8.52 1.07 11.96
C LEU A 22 -8.70 -0.44 12.20
N ARG A 23 -7.77 -1.10 12.89
CA ARG A 23 -7.77 -2.56 13.12
C ARG A 23 -7.77 -3.39 11.82
N LEU A 24 -7.26 -2.82 10.74
CA LEU A 24 -7.11 -3.47 9.43
C LEU A 24 -5.76 -4.18 9.28
N TRP A 25 -4.83 -3.91 10.21
CA TRP A 25 -3.54 -4.58 10.29
C TRP A 25 -3.67 -5.95 10.97
N THR A 26 -3.40 -7.02 10.24
CA THR A 26 -3.50 -8.39 10.76
C THR A 26 -2.17 -8.86 11.35
N SER A 27 -2.24 -9.75 12.34
CA SER A 27 -1.06 -10.45 12.88
C SER A 27 -0.79 -11.78 12.19
N GLN A 28 -1.78 -12.31 11.46
CA GLN A 28 -1.64 -13.56 10.74
C GLN A 28 -1.15 -13.28 9.31
N ALA A 29 0.01 -13.85 8.98
CA ALA A 29 0.54 -13.77 7.62
C ALA A 29 -0.32 -14.59 6.63
N PRO A 30 -0.49 -14.09 5.38
CA PRO A 30 -1.08 -14.88 4.30
C PRO A 30 -0.25 -16.13 4.02
N THR A 31 -0.88 -17.11 3.37
CA THR A 31 -0.17 -18.32 2.93
C THR A 31 0.87 -18.00 1.87
N ALA A 32 1.86 -18.88 1.70
CA ALA A 32 2.87 -18.74 0.65
C ALA A 32 2.22 -18.70 -0.75
N GLU A 33 1.14 -19.46 -0.96
CA GLU A 33 0.36 -19.45 -2.20
C GLU A 33 -0.30 -18.08 -2.44
N ALA A 34 -0.89 -17.48 -1.40
CA ALA A 34 -1.49 -16.15 -1.53
C ALA A 34 -0.44 -15.07 -1.85
N LEU A 35 0.71 -15.10 -1.17
CA LEU A 35 1.82 -14.18 -1.45
C LEU A 35 2.41 -14.35 -2.86
N ALA A 36 2.22 -15.51 -3.48
CA ALA A 36 2.68 -15.82 -4.82
C ALA A 36 1.63 -15.56 -5.92
N SER A 37 0.45 -15.02 -5.58
CA SER A 37 -0.58 -14.69 -6.57
C SER A 37 -0.04 -13.70 -7.60
N VAL A 38 -0.41 -13.94 -8.87
CA VAL A 38 -0.06 -13.11 -10.02
C VAL A 38 -1.20 -12.15 -10.40
N GLU A 39 -2.37 -12.31 -9.78
CA GLU A 39 -3.52 -11.46 -10.06
C GLU A 39 -3.31 -10.05 -9.48
N PRO A 40 -3.88 -9.00 -10.10
CA PRO A 40 -3.82 -7.66 -9.57
C PRO A 40 -4.32 -7.62 -8.12
N PHE A 41 -3.52 -7.04 -7.24
CA PHE A 41 -3.82 -6.94 -5.81
C PHE A 41 -4.02 -8.27 -5.08
N ALA A 42 -3.63 -9.41 -5.67
CA ALA A 42 -3.86 -10.76 -5.14
C ALA A 42 -5.31 -10.98 -4.68
N CYS A 43 -6.27 -10.39 -5.39
CA CYS A 43 -7.68 -10.35 -4.98
C CYS A 43 -8.37 -11.72 -4.94
N ASP A 44 -7.73 -12.73 -5.54
CA ASP A 44 -8.16 -14.12 -5.56
C ASP A 44 -7.80 -14.88 -4.27
N THR A 45 -6.80 -14.41 -3.52
CA THR A 45 -6.17 -15.19 -2.43
C THR A 45 -6.05 -14.46 -1.10
N MET A 46 -6.19 -13.14 -1.05
CA MET A 46 -6.14 -12.38 0.21
C MET A 46 -7.01 -11.12 0.18
N ALA A 47 -7.30 -10.57 1.37
CA ALA A 47 -7.96 -9.29 1.46
C ALA A 47 -7.04 -8.15 1.00
N PHE A 48 -7.63 -7.08 0.47
CA PHE A 48 -6.86 -5.92 -0.01
C PHE A 48 -5.96 -5.30 1.06
N THR A 49 -6.41 -5.26 2.32
CA THR A 49 -5.61 -4.74 3.44
C THR A 49 -4.42 -5.64 3.78
N GLU A 50 -4.55 -6.96 3.57
CA GLU A 50 -3.41 -7.89 3.68
C GLU A 50 -2.43 -7.68 2.53
N TRP A 51 -2.92 -7.46 1.32
CA TRP A 51 -2.07 -7.11 0.18
C TRP A 51 -1.28 -5.81 0.43
N LEU A 52 -1.93 -4.78 1.00
CA LEU A 52 -1.26 -3.55 1.42
C LEU A 52 -0.13 -3.84 2.43
N GLN A 53 -0.44 -4.60 3.47
CA GLN A 53 0.48 -4.91 4.56
C GLN A 53 1.67 -5.78 4.14
N TYR A 54 1.45 -6.83 3.35
CA TYR A 54 2.46 -7.88 3.12
C TYR A 54 3.19 -7.77 1.79
N LEU A 55 2.60 -7.10 0.79
CA LEU A 55 3.19 -6.98 -0.54
C LEU A 55 3.51 -5.54 -0.88
N PHE A 56 2.56 -4.62 -0.70
CA PHE A 56 2.73 -3.23 -1.13
C PHE A 56 3.71 -2.45 -0.25
N ILE A 57 3.43 -2.34 1.06
CA ILE A 57 4.23 -1.57 2.02
C ILE A 57 5.68 -2.10 2.07
N PRO A 58 5.95 -3.40 2.25
CA PRO A 58 7.32 -3.91 2.33
C PRO A 58 8.12 -3.72 1.03
N ARG A 59 7.45 -3.86 -0.13
CA ARG A 59 8.08 -3.63 -1.43
C ARG A 59 8.52 -2.18 -1.58
N LEU A 60 7.67 -1.21 -1.25
CA LEU A 60 8.02 0.20 -1.36
C LEU A 60 9.07 0.60 -0.33
N HIS A 61 9.01 0.07 0.91
CA HIS A 61 10.09 0.25 1.88
C HIS A 61 11.43 -0.23 1.34
N SER A 62 11.48 -1.42 0.74
CA SER A 62 12.72 -1.94 0.15
C SER A 62 13.28 -1.00 -0.92
N LEU A 63 12.44 -0.45 -1.80
CA LEU A 63 12.89 0.52 -2.80
C LEU A 63 13.42 1.82 -2.16
N VAL A 64 12.75 2.30 -1.12
CA VAL A 64 13.17 3.47 -0.33
C VAL A 64 14.53 3.23 0.31
N GLU A 65 14.69 2.14 1.05
CA GLU A 65 15.90 1.78 1.79
C GLU A 65 17.12 1.65 0.87
N HIS A 66 16.95 1.07 -0.32
CA HIS A 66 18.03 0.90 -1.28
C HIS A 66 18.20 2.13 -2.19
N GLY A 67 17.35 3.16 -2.07
CA GLY A 67 17.33 4.29 -2.99
C GLY A 67 17.16 3.88 -4.45
N ALA A 68 16.41 2.79 -4.69
CA ALA A 68 16.24 2.16 -5.99
C ALA A 68 15.26 2.94 -6.87
N ARG A 69 15.24 2.67 -8.18
CA ARG A 69 14.29 3.30 -9.09
C ARG A 69 12.85 2.94 -8.67
N LEU A 70 12.03 3.97 -8.44
CA LEU A 70 10.60 3.81 -8.16
C LEU A 70 9.86 3.31 -9.41
N PRO A 71 8.70 2.65 -9.25
CA PRO A 71 7.87 2.25 -10.39
C PRO A 71 7.45 3.48 -11.22
N GLU A 72 7.26 3.29 -12.53
CA GLU A 72 6.84 4.39 -13.43
C GLU A 72 5.39 4.83 -13.19
N LYS A 73 4.56 3.94 -12.63
CA LYS A 73 3.15 4.21 -12.33
C LYS A 73 2.74 3.48 -11.05
N CYS A 74 1.87 4.13 -10.28
CA CYS A 74 1.21 3.56 -9.12
C CYS A 74 -0.24 4.05 -9.09
N ALA A 75 -1.19 3.13 -8.92
CA ALA A 75 -2.63 3.40 -8.94
C ALA A 75 -3.36 2.45 -7.99
N VAL A 76 -3.09 2.60 -6.70
CA VAL A 76 -3.68 1.77 -5.64
C VAL A 76 -4.91 2.42 -5.02
N ALA A 77 -4.97 3.76 -4.97
CA ALA A 77 -6.10 4.50 -4.40
C ALA A 77 -7.45 4.13 -5.06
N PRO A 78 -7.59 3.98 -6.39
CA PRO A 78 -8.86 3.58 -7.00
C PRO A 78 -9.34 2.20 -6.51
N MET A 79 -8.41 1.26 -6.31
CA MET A 79 -8.76 -0.06 -5.77
C MET A 79 -9.18 0.02 -4.31
N ALA A 80 -8.51 0.87 -3.52
CA ALA A 80 -8.88 1.11 -2.12
C ALA A 80 -10.27 1.75 -2.01
N GLU A 81 -10.59 2.72 -2.89
CA GLU A 81 -11.91 3.34 -2.96
C GLU A 81 -13.00 2.27 -3.18
N GLU A 82 -12.82 1.37 -4.16
CA GLU A 82 -13.77 0.28 -4.38
C GLU A 82 -13.89 -0.66 -3.17
N TYR A 83 -12.75 -1.03 -2.56
CA TYR A 83 -12.73 -1.92 -1.41
C TYR A 83 -13.47 -1.32 -0.20
N PHE A 84 -13.26 -0.03 0.10
CA PHE A 84 -13.83 0.62 1.27
C PHE A 84 -15.24 1.17 1.08
N LYS A 85 -15.76 1.30 -0.15
CA LYS A 85 -17.15 1.76 -0.42
C LYS A 85 -18.21 1.01 0.38
N SER A 86 -18.02 -0.29 0.58
CA SER A 86 -18.96 -1.15 1.28
C SER A 86 -18.49 -1.56 2.68
N ALA A 87 -17.35 -1.05 3.13
CA ALA A 87 -16.78 -1.41 4.42
C ALA A 87 -17.39 -0.55 5.54
N PRO A 88 -17.66 -1.12 6.72
CA PRO A 88 -18.24 -0.38 7.86
C PRO A 88 -17.19 0.47 8.60
N VAL A 89 -16.11 0.87 7.94
CA VAL A 89 -14.97 1.57 8.53
C VAL A 89 -14.76 2.91 7.81
N ASP A 90 -14.47 3.96 8.57
CA ASP A 90 -14.06 5.24 7.99
C ASP A 90 -12.58 5.15 7.56
N ALA A 91 -12.39 4.86 6.28
CA ALA A 91 -11.07 4.74 5.66
C ALA A 91 -10.60 6.02 4.97
N ALA A 92 -11.23 7.19 5.23
CA ALA A 92 -10.91 8.43 4.52
C ALA A 92 -9.42 8.79 4.59
N THR A 93 -8.79 8.63 5.75
CA THR A 93 -7.35 8.86 5.94
C THR A 93 -6.51 7.92 5.08
N VAL A 94 -6.85 6.62 5.05
CA VAL A 94 -6.14 5.62 4.23
C VAL A 94 -6.23 5.96 2.75
N LEU A 95 -7.41 6.37 2.27
CA LEU A 95 -7.61 6.77 0.87
C LEU A 95 -6.75 8.00 0.51
N VAL A 96 -6.68 8.99 1.39
CA VAL A 96 -5.84 10.19 1.18
C VAL A 96 -4.36 9.82 1.08
N ILE A 97 -3.86 8.96 1.98
CA ILE A 97 -2.46 8.54 1.99
C ILE A 97 -2.13 7.75 0.72
N LEU A 98 -2.97 6.78 0.33
CA LEU A 98 -2.77 6.02 -0.90
C LEU A 98 -2.76 6.92 -2.14
N GLY A 99 -3.63 7.93 -2.19
CA GLY A 99 -3.64 8.91 -3.27
C GLY A 99 -2.37 9.78 -3.33
N ARG A 100 -1.77 10.10 -2.17
CA ARG A 100 -0.46 10.77 -2.12
C ARG A 100 0.66 9.87 -2.60
N ILE A 101 0.69 8.61 -2.17
CA ILE A 101 1.68 7.61 -2.61
C ILE A 101 1.61 7.43 -4.14
N ASP A 102 0.41 7.24 -4.69
CA ASP A 102 0.18 7.10 -6.12
C ASP A 102 0.75 8.27 -6.92
N ARG A 103 0.50 9.50 -6.44
CA ARG A 103 1.01 10.73 -7.05
C ARG A 103 2.52 10.85 -6.92
N LEU A 104 3.08 10.65 -5.73
CA LEU A 104 4.52 10.75 -5.49
C LEU A 104 5.31 9.82 -6.43
N ILE A 105 4.84 8.58 -6.59
CA ILE A 105 5.50 7.60 -7.46
C ILE A 105 5.34 8.00 -8.94
N THR A 106 4.13 8.31 -9.37
CA THR A 106 3.83 8.60 -10.78
C THR A 106 4.49 9.90 -11.28
N ASP A 107 4.62 10.91 -10.42
CA ASP A 107 5.19 12.22 -10.77
C ASP A 107 6.73 12.26 -10.68
N SER A 108 7.35 11.21 -10.14
CA SER A 108 8.82 11.10 -9.99
C SER A 108 9.53 10.47 -11.19
N THR A 109 8.82 10.29 -12.30
CA THR A 109 9.34 9.69 -13.54
C THR A 109 9.53 10.73 -14.63
#